data_AF-A0A1D6DXV0-F1
#
_entry.id   AF-A0A1D6DXV0-F1
#
_cell.length_a   1.000
_cell.length_b   1.000
_cell.length_c   1.000
_cell.angle_alpha   90.00
_cell.angle_beta   90.00
_cell.angle_gamma   90.00
#
_symmetry.space_group_name_H-M   'P 1'
#
loop_
_entity.id
_entity.type
_entity.pdbx_description
1 polymer ?
#
loop_
_entity_poly.entity_id
_entity_poly.type
_entity_poly.pdbx_seq_one_letter_code
_entity_poly.pdbx_strand_id
1 'polypeptide(L)'
;MASPDLAAGDGSYDFHLRSLSAASRDSAAASDPASDPNLLQSVRRVCEMCRTAKEAKDEMVARAFPVMGKLFQRCAAAPTQAVASTGVLLLTILQFFLDFGEAVLHDADGSLKTFFRSCLSREFADPIVAERTVEFLVTNKTKILSSFPNLIPQVPTLEIFTYLELTIPTCSSYYSCCCRSLL
;
A
#
# COMPACT_ATOMS: atom_id res chain seq x y z
N MET A 1 42.89 4.64 13.81
CA MET A 1 41.66 5.29 13.30
C MET A 1 40.88 4.25 12.52
N ALA A 2 39.77 3.78 13.08
CA ALA A 2 38.72 3.05 12.38
C ALA A 2 37.43 3.23 13.21
N SER A 3 36.44 3.87 12.61
CA SER A 3 35.18 4.29 13.23
C SER A 3 34.28 3.11 13.62
N PRO A 4 33.51 3.22 14.70
CA PRO A 4 32.31 2.42 14.92
C PRO A 4 31.07 3.32 14.84
N ASP A 5 30.39 3.36 13.69
CA ASP A 5 29.10 4.06 13.61
C ASP A 5 28.14 3.40 12.60
N LEU A 6 27.82 2.12 12.84
CA LEU A 6 26.87 1.37 12.01
C LEU A 6 25.90 0.47 12.81
N ALA A 7 25.73 0.64 14.12
CA ALA A 7 25.14 -0.43 14.94
C ALA A 7 23.86 -0.08 15.74
N ALA A 8 23.26 1.10 15.61
CA ALA A 8 22.07 1.46 16.40
C ALA A 8 20.73 1.40 15.63
N GLY A 9 20.74 1.45 14.29
CA GLY A 9 19.52 1.42 13.47
C GLY A 9 19.15 0.06 12.86
N ASP A 10 20.13 -0.84 12.70
CA ASP A 10 19.99 -2.10 11.96
C ASP A 10 19.08 -3.12 12.69
N GLY A 11 19.20 -3.21 14.02
CA GLY A 11 18.41 -4.15 14.83
C GLY A 11 16.90 -3.90 14.81
N SER A 12 16.47 -2.64 14.65
CA SER A 12 15.04 -2.30 14.55
C SER A 12 14.47 -2.59 13.17
N TYR A 13 15.26 -2.40 12.11
CA TYR A 13 14.83 -2.68 10.73
C TYR A 13 14.62 -4.19 10.54
N ASP A 14 15.62 -4.98 10.93
CA ASP A 14 15.57 -6.44 10.85
C ASP A 14 14.43 -7.03 11.66
N PHE A 15 14.13 -6.46 12.83
CA PHE A 15 12.99 -6.87 13.65
C PHE A 15 11.67 -6.73 12.88
N HIS A 16 11.41 -5.53 12.32
CA HIS A 16 10.20 -5.30 11.54
C HIS A 16 10.16 -6.19 10.29
N LEU A 17 11.27 -6.30 9.56
CA LEU A 17 11.33 -7.11 8.35
C LEU A 17 11.07 -8.60 8.62
N ARG A 18 11.58 -9.14 9.74
CA ARG A 18 11.28 -10.52 10.17
C ARG A 18 9.81 -10.69 10.54
N SER A 19 9.21 -9.72 11.21
CA SER A 19 7.78 -9.72 11.54
C SER A 19 6.91 -9.72 10.27
N LEU A 20 7.22 -8.84 9.31
CA LEU A 20 6.55 -8.81 8.00
C LEU A 20 6.73 -10.12 7.22
N SER A 21 7.94 -10.69 7.26
CA SER A 21 8.23 -11.98 6.61
C SER A 21 7.41 -13.11 7.22
N ALA A 22 7.29 -13.16 8.55
CA ALA A 22 6.42 -14.14 9.23
C ALA A 22 4.95 -13.96 8.82
N ALA A 23 4.47 -12.73 8.75
CA ALA A 23 3.13 -12.39 8.28
C ALA A 23 2.92 -12.61 6.77
N SER A 24 3.99 -12.81 5.98
CA SER A 24 3.88 -13.11 4.54
C SER A 24 3.79 -14.62 4.24
N ARG A 25 4.00 -15.50 5.23
CA ARG A 25 4.00 -16.95 5.03
C ARG A 25 2.58 -17.49 4.81
N ASP A 26 2.44 -18.32 3.78
CA ASP A 26 1.19 -18.97 3.37
C ASP A 26 0.90 -20.25 4.18
N SER A 27 1.06 -20.18 5.50
CA SER A 27 0.85 -21.33 6.39
C SER A 27 -0.58 -21.35 6.91
N ALA A 28 -1.21 -22.52 6.96
CA ALA A 28 -2.57 -22.70 7.52
C ALA A 28 -2.69 -22.30 9.01
N ALA A 29 -1.56 -22.13 9.71
CA ALA A 29 -1.47 -21.63 11.08
C ALA A 29 -1.25 -20.11 11.19
N ALA A 30 -1.09 -19.40 10.07
CA ALA A 30 -0.82 -17.97 10.08
C ALA A 30 -2.14 -17.21 10.24
N SER A 31 -2.24 -16.44 11.33
CA SER A 31 -3.36 -15.53 11.59
C SER A 31 -3.61 -14.61 10.39
N ASP A 32 -4.88 -14.20 10.22
CA ASP A 32 -5.27 -13.21 9.23
C ASP A 32 -4.43 -11.93 9.40
N PRO A 33 -3.69 -11.46 8.38
CA PRO A 33 -2.79 -10.32 8.51
C PRO A 33 -3.52 -9.04 8.93
N ALA A 34 -4.80 -8.88 8.61
CA ALA A 34 -5.57 -7.71 9.01
C ALA A 34 -5.97 -7.70 10.50
N SER A 35 -5.84 -8.84 11.17
CA SER A 35 -6.14 -8.99 12.60
C SER A 35 -4.99 -8.55 13.52
N ASP A 36 -3.77 -8.32 12.99
CA ASP A 36 -2.63 -7.84 13.77
C ASP A 36 -2.41 -6.33 13.59
N PRO A 37 -2.75 -5.48 14.57
CA PRO A 37 -2.52 -4.03 14.48
C PRO A 37 -1.03 -3.66 14.41
N ASN A 38 -0.13 -4.52 14.90
CA ASN A 38 1.31 -4.27 14.84
C ASN A 38 1.89 -4.49 13.44
N LEU A 39 1.16 -5.20 12.57
CA LEU A 39 1.59 -5.45 11.20
C LEU A 39 1.62 -4.16 10.39
N LEU A 40 0.54 -3.39 10.43
CA LEU A 40 0.48 -2.07 9.77
C LEU A 40 1.56 -1.13 10.30
N GLN A 41 1.78 -1.14 11.62
CA GLN A 41 2.85 -0.35 12.23
C GLN A 41 4.22 -0.77 11.71
N SER A 42 4.49 -2.08 11.60
CA SER A 42 5.75 -2.59 11.07
C SER A 42 5.97 -2.24 9.60
N VAL A 43 4.92 -2.28 8.77
CA VAL A 43 5.01 -1.82 7.37
C VAL A 43 5.37 -0.34 7.33
N ARG A 44 4.67 0.50 8.09
CA ARG A 44 4.95 1.95 8.16
C ARG A 44 6.37 2.24 8.61
N ARG A 45 6.87 1.52 9.62
CA ARG A 45 8.25 1.67 10.11
C ARG A 45 9.27 1.30 9.04
N VAL A 46 9.08 0.20 8.32
CA VAL A 46 9.97 -0.18 7.21
C VAL A 46 9.97 0.91 6.13
N CYS A 47 8.82 1.45 5.74
CA CYS A 47 8.74 2.55 4.77
C CYS A 47 9.49 3.80 5.25
N GLU A 48 9.31 4.19 6.51
CA GLU A 48 9.99 5.34 7.12
C GLU A 48 11.51 5.15 7.16
N MET A 49 11.97 3.97 7.54
CA MET A 49 13.39 3.64 7.58
C MET A 49 14.02 3.65 6.18
N CYS A 50 13.36 3.06 5.17
CA CYS A 50 13.80 3.14 3.78
C CYS A 50 13.81 4.58 3.23
N ARG A 51 12.93 5.46 3.74
CA ARG A 51 12.88 6.87 3.32
C ARG A 51 13.98 7.72 3.96
N THR A 52 14.29 7.46 5.23
CA THR A 52 15.24 8.24 6.03
C THR A 52 16.68 7.72 5.96
N ALA A 53 16.88 6.50 5.45
CA ALA A 53 18.20 5.92 5.21
C ALA A 53 19.03 6.80 4.26
N LYS A 54 20.16 7.30 4.76
CA LYS A 54 21.15 8.04 3.97
C LYS A 54 22.11 7.09 3.24
N GLU A 55 22.54 6.05 3.95
CA GLU A 55 23.45 5.02 3.48
C GLU A 55 22.70 3.67 3.44
N ALA A 56 23.08 2.77 2.53
CA ALA A 56 22.44 1.46 2.32
C ALA A 56 20.93 1.48 1.96
N LYS A 57 20.37 2.64 1.57
CA LYS A 57 18.96 2.78 1.17
C LYS A 57 18.54 1.74 0.13
N ASP A 58 19.33 1.59 -0.94
CA ASP A 58 19.00 0.68 -2.04
C ASP A 58 19.04 -0.79 -1.59
N GLU A 59 19.98 -1.15 -0.71
CA GLU A 59 20.05 -2.49 -0.12
C GLU A 59 18.86 -2.77 0.79
N MET A 60 18.50 -1.80 1.66
CA MET A 60 17.31 -1.91 2.51
C MET A 60 16.05 -2.10 1.66
N VAL A 61 15.86 -1.25 0.66
CA VAL A 61 14.73 -1.34 -0.27
C VAL A 61 14.71 -2.71 -0.96
N ALA A 62 15.83 -3.16 -1.51
CA ALA A 62 15.94 -4.45 -2.19
C ALA A 62 15.56 -5.63 -1.27
N ARG A 63 15.88 -5.55 0.03
CA ARG A 63 15.50 -6.55 1.03
C ARG A 63 14.03 -6.47 1.44
N ALA A 64 13.46 -5.26 1.53
CA ALA A 64 12.05 -5.05 1.88
C ALA A 64 11.10 -5.45 0.76
N PHE A 65 11.47 -5.18 -0.49
CA PHE A 65 10.61 -5.36 -1.65
C PHE A 65 9.97 -6.76 -1.79
N PRO A 66 10.73 -7.87 -1.74
CA PRO A 66 10.15 -9.20 -1.87
C PRO A 66 9.22 -9.56 -0.69
N VAL A 67 9.49 -9.03 0.50
CA VAL A 67 8.64 -9.26 1.69
C VAL A 67 7.32 -8.51 1.53
N MET A 68 7.38 -7.24 1.13
CA MET A 68 6.19 -6.42 0.85
C MET A 68 5.34 -7.00 -0.29
N GLY A 69 5.98 -7.49 -1.36
CA GLY A 69 5.32 -8.17 -2.48
C GLY A 69 4.52 -9.39 -2.04
N LYS A 70 5.14 -10.29 -1.27
CA LYS A 70 4.46 -11.48 -0.74
C LYS A 70 3.31 -11.12 0.21
N LEU A 71 3.54 -10.14 1.08
CA LEU A 71 2.52 -9.68 2.02
C LEU A 71 1.31 -9.08 1.27
N PHE A 72 1.56 -8.27 0.24
CA PHE A 72 0.51 -7.71 -0.61
C PHE A 72 -0.34 -8.82 -1.26
N GLN A 73 0.30 -9.80 -1.89
CA GLN A 73 -0.40 -10.90 -2.56
C GLN A 73 -1.25 -11.71 -1.57
N ARG A 74 -0.72 -12.00 -0.38
CA ARG A 74 -1.46 -12.70 0.67
C ARG A 74 -2.69 -11.90 1.12
N CYS A 75 -2.54 -10.60 1.38
CA CYS A 75 -3.64 -9.74 1.82
C CYS A 75 -4.69 -9.55 0.72
N ALA A 76 -4.27 -9.44 -0.54
CA ALA A 76 -5.17 -9.30 -1.68
C ALA A 76 -5.96 -10.60 -1.98
N ALA A 77 -5.35 -11.76 -1.73
CA ALA A 77 -6.00 -13.06 -1.91
C ALA A 77 -6.87 -13.49 -0.71
N ALA A 78 -6.77 -12.80 0.43
CA ALA A 78 -7.48 -13.17 1.65
C ALA A 78 -9.02 -13.09 1.46
N PRO A 79 -9.77 -14.13 1.86
CA PRO A 79 -11.22 -14.12 1.84
C PRO A 79 -11.78 -12.93 2.65
N THR A 80 -12.89 -12.36 2.17
CA THR A 80 -13.60 -11.22 2.74
C THR A 80 -14.21 -11.54 4.10
N GLN A 81 -13.40 -11.67 5.14
CA GLN A 81 -13.90 -11.66 6.52
C GLN A 81 -13.36 -10.50 7.36
N ALA A 82 -12.45 -9.68 6.83
CA ALA A 82 -11.67 -8.80 7.70
C ALA A 82 -11.87 -7.32 7.40
N VAL A 83 -12.44 -6.64 8.40
CA VAL A 83 -11.96 -5.41 9.06
C VAL A 83 -11.28 -4.36 8.17
N ALA A 84 -11.71 -3.11 8.33
CA ALA A 84 -11.17 -1.84 7.77
C ALA A 84 -9.63 -1.72 7.63
N SER A 85 -8.87 -2.50 8.40
CA SER A 85 -7.40 -2.48 8.46
C SER A 85 -6.72 -3.07 7.20
N THR A 86 -7.38 -3.96 6.44
CA THR A 86 -6.76 -4.63 5.26
C THR A 86 -6.51 -3.65 4.11
N GLY A 87 -7.51 -2.85 3.74
CA GLY A 87 -7.40 -1.85 2.69
C GLY A 87 -6.34 -0.80 2.99
N VAL A 88 -6.25 -0.35 4.25
CA VAL A 88 -5.22 0.60 4.70
C VAL A 88 -3.82 -0.02 4.63
N LEU A 89 -3.68 -1.30 4.99
CA LEU A 89 -2.41 -2.02 4.87
C LEU A 89 -1.96 -2.14 3.41
N LEU A 90 -2.86 -2.54 2.52
CA LEU A 90 -2.57 -2.65 1.09
C LEU A 90 -2.21 -1.30 0.46
N LEU A 91 -2.91 -0.22 0.80
CA LEU A 91 -2.56 1.13 0.37
C LEU A 91 -1.15 1.53 0.83
N THR A 92 -0.79 1.18 2.07
CA THR A 92 0.54 1.47 2.60
C THR A 92 1.63 0.71 1.83
N ILE A 93 1.38 -0.55 1.46
CA ILE A 93 2.30 -1.35 0.66
C ILE A 93 2.38 -0.82 -0.79
N LEU A 94 1.25 -0.40 -1.37
CA LEU A 94 1.24 0.25 -2.70
C LEU A 94 2.05 1.54 -2.70
N GLN A 95 1.95 2.35 -1.64
CA GLN A 95 2.77 3.55 -1.49
C GLN A 95 4.26 3.19 -1.49
N PHE A 96 4.65 2.12 -0.80
CA PHE A 96 6.03 1.63 -0.82
C PHE A 96 6.49 1.27 -2.25
N PHE A 97 5.65 0.58 -3.03
CA PHE A 97 5.98 0.26 -4.43
C PHE A 97 6.11 1.51 -5.30
N LEU A 98 5.28 2.54 -5.10
CA LEU A 98 5.39 3.79 -5.86
C LEU A 98 6.57 4.68 -5.43
N ASP A 99 6.97 4.60 -4.16
CA ASP A 99 8.09 5.38 -3.63
C ASP A 99 9.45 4.80 -4.03
N PHE A 100 9.56 3.48 -4.08
CA PHE A 100 10.84 2.79 -4.23
C PHE A 100 10.92 1.86 -5.45
N GLY A 101 9.84 1.72 -6.22
CA GLY A 101 9.79 0.81 -7.37
C GLY A 101 10.85 1.10 -8.42
N GLU A 102 11.19 2.38 -8.64
CA GLU A 102 12.25 2.78 -9.57
C GLU A 102 13.62 2.22 -9.16
N ALA A 103 13.94 2.22 -7.86
CA ALA A 103 15.22 1.74 -7.34
C ALA A 103 15.43 0.23 -7.55
N VAL A 104 14.34 -0.54 -7.70
CA VAL A 104 14.38 -2.00 -7.90
C VAL A 104 13.79 -2.44 -9.24
N LEU A 105 13.54 -1.49 -10.16
CA LEU A 105 12.90 -1.73 -11.44
C LEU A 105 11.58 -2.51 -11.34
N HIS A 106 10.81 -2.28 -10.28
CA HIS A 106 9.53 -2.93 -10.07
C HIS A 106 8.40 -2.17 -10.76
N ASP A 107 7.61 -2.91 -11.54
CA ASP A 107 6.36 -2.42 -12.11
C ASP A 107 5.20 -2.65 -11.13
N ALA A 108 4.65 -1.56 -10.61
CA ALA A 108 3.50 -1.58 -9.70
C ALA A 108 2.16 -1.87 -10.41
N ASP A 109 2.14 -2.07 -11.75
CA ASP A 109 0.92 -2.26 -12.54
C ASP A 109 0.03 -3.41 -12.08
N GLY A 110 0.62 -4.59 -11.94
CA GLY A 110 -0.10 -5.75 -11.44
C GLY A 110 -0.68 -5.52 -10.04
N SER A 111 0.08 -4.88 -9.15
CA SER A 111 -0.33 -4.62 -7.76
C SER A 111 -1.47 -3.61 -7.70
N LEU A 112 -1.39 -2.50 -8.42
CA LEU A 112 -2.45 -1.49 -8.46
C LEU A 112 -3.75 -2.05 -9.04
N LYS A 113 -3.68 -2.74 -10.19
CA LYS A 113 -4.86 -3.43 -10.77
C LYS A 113 -5.50 -4.41 -9.80
N THR A 114 -4.68 -5.18 -9.10
CA THR A 114 -5.17 -6.15 -8.10
C THR A 114 -5.88 -5.43 -6.95
N PHE A 115 -5.33 -4.33 -6.44
CA PHE A 115 -5.95 -3.56 -5.37
C PHE A 115 -7.30 -2.96 -5.79
N PHE A 116 -7.35 -2.28 -6.94
CA PHE A 116 -8.60 -1.67 -7.42
C PHE A 116 -9.68 -2.73 -7.69
N ARG A 117 -9.31 -3.85 -8.32
CA ARG A 117 -10.26 -4.92 -8.66
C ARG A 117 -10.73 -5.73 -7.47
N SER A 118 -9.82 -6.11 -6.58
CA SER A 118 -10.11 -7.06 -5.50
C SER A 118 -10.47 -6.36 -4.20
N CYS A 119 -9.65 -5.41 -3.75
CA CYS A 119 -9.73 -4.89 -2.38
C CYS A 119 -10.62 -3.66 -2.30
N LEU A 120 -10.44 -2.69 -3.21
CA LEU A 120 -11.24 -1.48 -3.21
C LEU A 120 -12.73 -1.79 -3.48
N SER A 121 -13.02 -2.71 -4.41
CA SER A 121 -14.40 -3.14 -4.70
C SER A 121 -15.15 -3.68 -3.48
N ARG A 122 -14.44 -4.25 -2.50
CA ARG A 122 -14.99 -4.87 -1.30
C ARG A 122 -15.00 -3.95 -0.07
N GLU A 123 -13.96 -3.13 0.10
CA GLU A 123 -13.68 -2.42 1.35
C GLU A 123 -13.97 -0.91 1.29
N PHE A 124 -14.29 -0.35 0.12
CA PHE A 124 -14.54 1.09 -0.04
C PHE A 124 -15.81 1.60 0.64
N ALA A 125 -16.67 0.71 1.13
CA ALA A 125 -17.79 1.10 2.00
C ALA A 125 -17.30 1.62 3.37
N ASP A 126 -16.06 1.30 3.76
CA ASP A 126 -15.43 1.83 4.95
C ASP A 126 -14.93 3.26 4.70
N PRO A 127 -15.35 4.26 5.49
CA PRO A 127 -14.98 5.66 5.28
C PRO A 127 -13.48 5.91 5.44
N ILE A 128 -12.78 5.16 6.30
CA ILE A 128 -11.33 5.29 6.51
C ILE A 128 -10.60 4.76 5.28
N VAL A 129 -11.02 3.62 4.74
CA VAL A 129 -10.43 3.06 3.51
C VAL A 129 -10.68 4.01 2.34
N ALA A 130 -11.90 4.56 2.23
CA ALA A 130 -12.24 5.51 1.19
C ALA A 130 -11.34 6.74 1.26
N GLU A 131 -11.29 7.44 2.40
CA GLU A 131 -10.48 8.65 2.61
C GLU A 131 -8.99 8.40 2.27
N ARG A 132 -8.41 7.31 2.78
CA ARG A 132 -7.02 6.95 2.52
C ARG A 132 -6.76 6.62 1.05
N THR A 133 -7.72 6.02 0.36
CA THR A 133 -7.61 5.77 -1.08
C THR A 133 -7.58 7.08 -1.85
N VAL A 134 -8.41 8.05 -1.48
CA VAL A 134 -8.41 9.39 -2.10
C VAL A 134 -7.06 10.08 -1.89
N GLU A 135 -6.59 10.10 -0.65
CA GLU A 135 -5.30 10.70 -0.27
C GLU A 135 -4.15 10.08 -1.08
N PHE A 136 -4.15 8.75 -1.22
CA PHE A 136 -3.19 8.01 -2.04
C PHE A 136 -3.25 8.42 -3.52
N LEU A 137 -4.45 8.50 -4.10
CA LEU A 137 -4.64 8.86 -5.50
C LEU A 137 -4.20 10.31 -5.79
N VAL A 138 -4.54 11.25 -4.90
CA VAL A 138 -4.17 12.66 -5.04
C VAL A 138 -2.67 12.83 -4.94
N THR A 139 -2.05 12.22 -3.93
CA THR A 139 -0.61 12.33 -3.66
C THR A 139 0.23 11.76 -4.80
N ASN A 140 -0.23 10.66 -5.41
CA ASN A 140 0.52 9.94 -6.44
C ASN A 140 0.01 10.17 -7.86
N LYS A 141 -0.87 11.16 -8.08
CA LYS A 141 -1.57 11.41 -9.33
C LYS A 141 -0.64 11.37 -10.56
N THR A 142 0.50 12.03 -10.51
CA THR A 142 1.46 12.08 -11.63
C THR A 142 2.04 10.71 -11.96
N LYS A 143 2.49 9.96 -10.95
CA LYS A 143 3.05 8.60 -11.11
C LYS A 143 2.00 7.61 -11.60
N ILE A 144 0.79 7.70 -11.06
CA ILE A 144 -0.32 6.84 -11.47
C ILE A 144 -0.72 7.16 -12.91
N LEU A 145 -0.86 8.43 -13.29
CA LEU A 145 -1.25 8.78 -14.66
C LEU A 145 -0.15 8.48 -15.69
N SER A 146 1.13 8.61 -15.34
CA SER A 146 2.24 8.27 -16.24
C SER A 146 2.35 6.77 -16.47
N SER A 147 2.15 5.96 -15.42
CA SER A 147 2.28 4.50 -15.50
C SER A 147 0.96 3.82 -15.91
N PHE A 148 -0.18 4.50 -15.76
CA PHE A 148 -1.51 3.96 -15.97
C PHE A 148 -2.46 4.91 -16.68
N PRO A 149 -2.21 5.23 -17.96
CA PRO A 149 -3.11 6.09 -18.73
C PRO A 149 -4.53 5.52 -18.88
N ASN A 150 -4.72 4.21 -18.63
CA ASN A 150 -5.98 3.48 -18.84
C ASN A 150 -6.65 2.96 -17.55
N LEU A 151 -6.03 3.12 -16.36
CA LEU A 151 -6.56 2.58 -15.10
C LEU A 151 -7.62 3.50 -14.48
N ILE A 152 -7.56 4.78 -14.80
CA ILE A 152 -8.65 5.71 -14.53
C ILE A 152 -9.41 5.82 -15.85
N PRO A 153 -10.72 5.54 -15.91
CA PRO A 153 -11.47 5.72 -17.13
C PRO A 153 -11.27 7.15 -17.62
N GLN A 154 -11.23 7.33 -18.93
CA GLN A 154 -11.06 8.64 -19.57
C GLN A 154 -12.28 9.57 -19.39
N VAL A 155 -13.01 9.48 -18.28
CA VAL A 155 -13.72 10.65 -17.75
C VAL A 155 -12.64 11.70 -17.44
N PRO A 156 -12.84 12.97 -17.82
CA PRO A 156 -11.84 14.00 -17.63
C PRO A 156 -11.38 13.94 -16.18
N THR A 157 -10.09 13.62 -15.99
CA THR A 157 -9.45 13.26 -14.71
C THR A 157 -9.52 14.38 -13.67
N LEU A 158 -10.10 15.52 -14.03
CA LEU A 158 -10.55 16.54 -13.10
C LEU A 158 -11.81 16.05 -12.38
N GLU A 159 -12.86 15.62 -13.06
CA GLU A 159 -14.16 15.36 -12.41
C GLU A 159 -14.13 14.28 -11.33
N ILE A 160 -13.40 13.16 -11.45
CA ILE A 160 -13.30 12.20 -10.33
C ILE A 160 -12.65 12.87 -9.10
N PHE A 161 -11.57 13.61 -9.30
CA PHE A 161 -10.86 14.29 -8.21
C PHE A 161 -11.63 15.50 -7.65
N THR A 162 -12.28 16.30 -8.50
CA THR A 162 -13.14 17.42 -8.11
C THR A 162 -14.44 16.95 -7.45
N TYR A 163 -15.04 15.83 -7.91
CA TYR A 163 -16.20 15.22 -7.25
C TYR A 163 -15.83 14.64 -5.89
N LEU A 164 -14.65 14.05 -5.74
CA LEU A 164 -14.18 13.54 -4.44
C LEU A 164 -13.82 14.66 -3.46
N GLU A 165 -13.28 15.81 -3.91
CA GLU A 165 -13.06 16.99 -3.06
C GLU A 165 -14.36 17.72 -2.66
N LEU A 166 -15.36 17.78 -3.55
CA LEU A 166 -16.59 18.56 -3.32
C LEU A 166 -17.70 17.83 -2.53
N THR A 167 -17.67 16.49 -2.42
CA THR A 167 -18.83 15.69 -1.96
C THR A 167 -18.62 15.02 -0.59
N ILE A 168 -17.60 15.41 0.16
CA ILE A 168 -17.18 14.75 1.41
C ILE A 168 -18.21 14.78 2.55
N PRO A 169 -19.16 15.73 2.70
CA PRO A 169 -20.08 15.63 3.83
C PRO A 169 -21.30 14.74 3.57
N THR A 170 -21.63 14.37 2.33
CA THR A 170 -22.96 13.78 2.04
C THR A 170 -22.93 12.77 0.89
N CYS A 171 -23.02 11.47 1.22
CA CYS A 171 -23.71 10.39 0.50
C CYS A 171 -22.90 9.11 0.33
N SER A 172 -23.22 8.12 1.15
CA SER A 172 -22.89 6.68 0.99
C SER A 172 -23.27 6.10 -0.40
N SER A 173 -24.24 6.68 -1.11
CA SER A 173 -24.71 6.16 -2.41
C SER A 173 -23.80 6.50 -3.61
N TYR A 174 -22.97 7.54 -3.55
CA TYR A 174 -22.11 7.95 -4.67
C TYR A 174 -20.83 7.11 -4.76
N TYR A 175 -20.35 6.59 -3.63
CA TYR A 175 -19.18 5.71 -3.53
C TYR A 175 -19.33 4.44 -4.40
N SER A 176 -20.54 3.90 -4.50
CA SER A 176 -20.85 2.76 -5.39
C SER A 176 -20.64 3.07 -6.88
N CYS A 177 -20.93 4.31 -7.30
CA CYS A 177 -20.83 4.74 -8.70
C CYS A 177 -19.36 4.99 -9.12
N CYS A 178 -18.55 5.55 -8.20
CA CYS A 178 -17.12 5.77 -8.42
C CYS A 178 -16.36 4.44 -8.55
N CYS A 179 -16.65 3.45 -7.68
CA CYS A 179 -16.12 2.09 -7.82
C CYS A 179 -16.51 1.42 -9.14
N ARG A 180 -17.75 1.62 -9.62
CA ARG A 180 -18.22 1.08 -10.90
C ARG A 180 -17.54 1.69 -12.12
N SER A 181 -17.04 2.92 -11.97
CA SER A 181 -16.28 3.58 -13.02
C SER A 181 -14.83 3.11 -12.98
N LEU A 182 -14.22 2.95 -11.81
CA LEU A 182 -12.82 2.50 -11.64
C LEU A 182 -12.58 1.00 -11.96
N LEU A 183 -13.62 0.19 -12.13
CA LEU A 183 -13.57 -1.27 -12.41
C LEU A 183 -13.91 -1.59 -13.86
#